data_AF-A0A3D3UVP0-F1
#
_entry.id   AF-A0A3D3UVP0-F1
#
_cell.length_a   1.000
_cell.length_b   1.000
_cell.length_c   1.000
_cell.angle_alpha   90.00
_cell.angle_beta   90.00
_cell.angle_gamma   90.00
#
_symmetry.space_group_name_H-M   'P 1'
#
loop_
_entity.id
_entity.type
_entity.pdbx_description
1 polymer ?
#
loop_
_entity_poly.entity_id
_entity_poly.type
_entity_poly.pdbx_seq_one_letter_code
_entity_poly.pdbx_strand_id
1 'polypeptide(L)'
;SLLVPLIIMTTVVLSLIGALMGLLICDLPFGIIMTGIGVISLAGVVVNNAIVLLAYTRQLQAQGMDLLEAAAEAGVTRLRPVMLTAMTTITGLIPMAVGISFNVHTFTWATRSESTQWWRNMAVVVIFGLAFATLLTLVVVPSLYVMLSRLRLRLGFHRVDAEHPRGNPDTVAPL
;
A
#
# COMPACT_ATOMS: atom_id res chain seq x y z
N SER A 1 -8.28 -17.68 5.65
CA SER A 1 -9.30 -16.61 5.55
C SER A 1 -9.26 -15.93 4.18
N LEU A 2 -10.35 -16.04 3.42
CA LEU A 2 -10.55 -15.40 2.10
C LEU A 2 -10.71 -13.87 2.16
N LEU A 3 -10.92 -13.31 3.36
CA LEU A 3 -11.12 -11.87 3.58
C LEU A 3 -9.87 -11.02 3.25
N VAL A 4 -8.66 -11.54 3.50
CA VAL A 4 -7.42 -10.78 3.23
C VAL A 4 -7.18 -10.56 1.74
N PRO A 5 -7.26 -11.61 0.89
CA PRO A 5 -7.22 -11.42 -0.56
C PRO A 5 -8.26 -10.44 -1.07
N LEU A 6 -9.49 -10.46 -0.53
CA LEU A 6 -10.55 -9.54 -0.93
C LEU A 6 -10.17 -8.07 -0.63
N ILE A 7 -9.68 -7.79 0.59
CA ILE A 7 -9.23 -6.44 0.98
C ILE A 7 -8.11 -5.97 0.05
N ILE A 8 -7.14 -6.82 -0.25
CA ILE A 8 -6.02 -6.49 -1.14
C ILE A 8 -6.53 -6.15 -2.54
N MET A 9 -7.45 -6.95 -3.11
CA MET A 9 -7.99 -6.68 -4.44
C MET A 9 -8.76 -5.34 -4.49
N THR A 10 -9.50 -4.99 -3.44
CA THR A 10 -10.15 -3.67 -3.34
C THR A 10 -9.14 -2.53 -3.34
N THR A 11 -8.00 -2.68 -2.64
CA THR A 11 -6.94 -1.64 -2.64
C THR A 11 -6.31 -1.44 -4.02
N VAL A 12 -6.17 -2.51 -4.82
CA VAL A 12 -5.66 -2.42 -6.18
C VAL A 12 -6.62 -1.62 -7.07
N VAL A 13 -7.92 -1.89 -7.00
CA VAL A 13 -8.92 -1.15 -7.77
C VAL A 13 -8.94 0.33 -7.37
N LEU A 14 -8.78 0.64 -6.08
CA LEU A 14 -8.65 2.02 -5.60
C LEU A 14 -7.38 2.71 -6.13
N SER A 15 -6.25 2.00 -6.23
CA SER A 15 -5.00 2.56 -6.77
C SER A 15 -5.12 2.96 -8.25
N LEU A 16 -5.92 2.19 -9.01
CA LEU A 16 -6.23 2.47 -10.41
C LEU A 16 -6.93 3.82 -10.60
N ILE A 17 -7.82 4.19 -9.67
CA ILE A 17 -8.49 5.50 -9.71
C ILE A 17 -7.47 6.64 -9.59
N GLY A 18 -6.51 6.51 -8.69
CA GLY A 18 -5.42 7.48 -8.52
C GLY A 18 -4.52 7.58 -9.75
N ALA A 19 -4.20 6.45 -10.37
CA ALA A 19 -3.43 6.40 -11.60
C ALA A 19 -4.13 7.12 -12.76
N LEU A 20 -5.42 6.86 -12.96
CA LEU A 20 -6.23 7.50 -14.00
C LEU A 20 -6.42 9.00 -13.72
N MET A 21 -6.63 9.37 -12.46
CA MET A 21 -6.72 10.78 -12.05
C MET A 21 -5.40 11.53 -12.35
N GLY A 22 -4.24 10.89 -12.14
CA GLY A 22 -2.94 11.46 -12.48
C GLY A 22 -2.76 11.76 -13.97
N LEU A 23 -3.19 10.85 -14.85
CA LEU A 23 -3.19 11.08 -16.30
C LEU A 23 -4.07 12.27 -16.69
N LEU A 24 -5.25 12.38 -16.09
CA LEU A 24 -6.19 13.48 -16.31
C LEU A 24 -5.62 14.83 -15.87
N ILE A 25 -4.98 14.90 -14.69
CA ILE A 25 -4.37 16.13 -14.18
C ILE A 25 -3.19 16.57 -15.05
N CYS A 26 -2.39 15.61 -15.54
CA CYS A 26 -1.23 15.90 -16.38
C CYS A 26 -1.55 16.06 -17.88
N ASP A 27 -2.82 15.95 -18.27
CA ASP A 27 -3.30 16.02 -19.65
C ASP A 27 -2.54 15.06 -20.59
N LEU A 28 -2.39 13.81 -20.15
CA LEU A 28 -1.65 12.77 -20.86
C LEU A 28 -2.60 11.71 -21.44
N PRO A 29 -2.38 11.26 -22.70
CA PRO A 29 -3.24 10.26 -23.31
C PRO A 29 -3.09 8.90 -22.63
N PHE A 30 -4.21 8.20 -22.43
CA PHE A 30 -4.22 6.83 -21.94
C PHE A 30 -3.69 5.89 -23.03
N GLY A 31 -2.44 5.47 -22.90
CA GLY A 31 -1.79 4.55 -23.84
C GLY A 31 -1.83 3.12 -23.32
N ILE A 32 -2.49 2.21 -24.03
CA ILE A 32 -2.74 0.81 -23.59
C ILE A 32 -1.45 0.12 -23.13
N ILE A 33 -0.35 0.26 -23.88
CA ILE A 33 0.92 -0.41 -23.60
C ILE A 33 1.62 0.24 -22.40
N MET A 34 1.98 1.53 -22.50
CA MET A 34 2.81 2.21 -21.49
C MET A 34 2.07 2.46 -20.17
N THR A 35 0.80 2.86 -20.25
CA THR A 35 -0.04 3.03 -19.06
C THR A 35 -0.36 1.67 -18.45
N GLY A 36 -0.61 0.64 -19.27
CA GLY A 36 -0.83 -0.73 -18.79
C GLY A 36 0.36 -1.27 -17.99
N ILE A 37 1.59 -1.10 -18.49
CA ILE A 37 2.81 -1.48 -17.75
C ILE A 37 2.91 -0.70 -16.44
N GLY A 38 2.64 0.61 -16.45
CA GLY A 38 2.63 1.44 -15.24
C GLY A 38 1.62 0.97 -14.20
N VAL A 39 0.39 0.64 -14.63
CA VAL A 39 -0.67 0.10 -13.75
C VAL A 39 -0.29 -1.25 -13.16
N ILE A 40 0.27 -2.16 -13.96
CA ILE A 40 0.69 -3.49 -13.48
C ILE A 40 1.82 -3.35 -12.45
N SER A 41 2.80 -2.48 -12.72
CA SER A 41 3.89 -2.18 -11.79
C SER A 41 3.36 -1.59 -10.48
N LEU A 42 2.47 -0.60 -10.58
CA LEU A 42 1.80 0.01 -9.43
C LEU A 42 1.05 -1.02 -8.59
N ALA A 43 0.28 -1.90 -9.23
CA ALA A 43 -0.48 -2.94 -8.54
C ALA A 43 0.43 -3.83 -7.69
N GLY A 44 1.61 -4.21 -8.20
CA GLY A 44 2.59 -4.98 -7.43
C GLY A 44 3.05 -4.27 -6.15
N VAL A 45 3.39 -2.98 -6.24
CA VAL A 45 3.83 -2.18 -5.09
C VAL A 45 2.70 -2.04 -4.06
N VAL A 46 1.48 -1.73 -4.51
CA VAL A 46 0.31 -1.55 -3.64
C VAL A 46 -0.06 -2.86 -2.94
N VAL A 47 -0.05 -3.98 -3.65
CA VAL A 47 -0.30 -5.32 -3.09
C VAL A 47 0.73 -5.65 -2.02
N ASN A 48 2.01 -5.40 -2.27
CA ASN A 48 3.07 -5.64 -1.29
C ASN A 48 2.84 -4.82 0.00
N ASN A 49 2.54 -3.53 -0.16
CA ASN A 49 2.27 -2.64 0.97
C ASN A 49 1.06 -3.12 1.81
N ALA A 50 -0.02 -3.56 1.15
CA ALA A 50 -1.21 -4.07 1.82
C ALA A 50 -0.97 -5.43 2.52
N ILE A 51 -0.23 -6.36 1.89
CA ILE A 51 0.11 -7.67 2.47
C ILE A 51 0.90 -7.49 3.76
N VAL A 52 1.95 -6.67 3.73
CA VAL A 52 2.84 -6.46 4.87
C VAL A 52 2.09 -5.84 6.05
N LEU A 53 1.18 -4.89 5.78
CA LEU A 53 0.33 -4.29 6.81
C LEU A 53 -0.63 -5.33 7.42
N LEU A 54 -1.39 -6.05 6.60
CA LEU A 54 -2.35 -7.07 7.07
C LEU A 54 -1.68 -8.24 7.80
N ALA A 55 -0.51 -8.68 7.35
CA ALA A 55 0.27 -9.71 8.01
C ALA A 55 0.68 -9.27 9.42
N TYR A 56 1.13 -8.02 9.56
CA TYR A 56 1.52 -7.46 10.85
C TYR A 56 0.31 -7.26 11.79
N THR A 57 -0.82 -6.76 11.28
CA THR A 57 -2.06 -6.67 12.07
C THR A 57 -2.51 -8.03 12.60
N ARG A 58 -2.44 -9.09 11.77
CA ARG A 58 -2.76 -10.45 12.21
C ARG A 58 -1.77 -11.00 13.23
N GLN A 59 -0.49 -10.66 13.09
CA GLN A 59 0.52 -11.05 14.05
C GLN A 59 0.26 -10.43 15.42
N LEU A 60 -0.10 -9.14 15.48
CA LEU A 60 -0.48 -8.45 16.72
C LEU A 60 -1.74 -9.06 17.34
N GLN A 61 -2.73 -9.45 16.54
CA GLN A 61 -3.90 -10.19 17.05
C GLN A 61 -3.54 -11.56 17.61
N ALA A 62 -2.64 -12.29 16.96
CA ALA A 62 -2.16 -13.58 17.46
C ALA A 62 -1.38 -13.45 18.78
N GLN A 63 -0.90 -12.26 19.09
CA GLN A 63 -0.28 -11.91 20.38
C GLN A 63 -1.31 -11.47 21.45
N GLY A 64 -2.60 -11.50 21.13
CA GLY A 64 -3.69 -11.16 22.06
C GLY A 64 -4.11 -9.69 22.07
N MET A 65 -3.59 -8.86 21.16
CA MET A 65 -3.97 -7.44 21.06
C MET A 65 -5.39 -7.30 20.50
N ASP A 66 -6.17 -6.35 21.05
CA ASP A 66 -7.50 -6.06 20.53
C ASP A 66 -7.44 -5.63 19.05
N LEU A 67 -8.50 -5.94 18.32
CA LEU A 67 -8.55 -5.75 16.88
C LEU A 67 -8.32 -4.30 16.44
N LEU A 68 -8.87 -3.35 17.19
CA LEU A 68 -8.76 -1.93 16.89
C LEU A 68 -7.34 -1.43 17.17
N GLU A 69 -6.78 -1.87 18.29
CA GLU A 69 -5.43 -1.52 18.74
C GLU A 69 -4.37 -2.12 17.81
N ALA A 70 -4.53 -3.39 17.41
CA ALA A 70 -3.67 -4.07 16.44
C ALA A 70 -3.68 -3.39 15.06
N ALA A 71 -4.84 -2.91 14.61
CA ALA A 71 -4.94 -2.20 13.33
C ALA A 71 -4.29 -0.81 13.40
N ALA A 72 -4.46 -0.09 14.50
CA ALA A 72 -3.85 1.21 14.72
C ALA A 72 -2.32 1.11 14.83
N GLU A 73 -1.82 0.21 15.68
CA GLU A 73 -0.40 -0.02 15.89
C GLU A 73 0.30 -0.48 14.60
N ALA A 74 -0.35 -1.38 13.86
CA ALA A 74 0.14 -1.80 12.55
C ALA A 74 0.21 -0.65 11.55
N GLY A 75 -0.81 0.21 11.52
CA GLY A 75 -0.84 1.40 10.67
C GLY A 75 0.32 2.34 10.95
N VAL A 76 0.56 2.67 12.22
CA VAL A 76 1.63 3.58 12.65
C VAL A 76 3.01 3.01 12.34
N THR A 77 3.24 1.73 12.66
CA THR A 77 4.54 1.08 12.45
C THR A 77 4.88 0.93 10.96
N ARG A 78 3.88 0.69 10.11
CA ARG A 78 4.07 0.49 8.67
C ARG A 78 4.04 1.77 7.85
N LEU A 79 3.47 2.86 8.37
CA LEU A 79 3.49 4.18 7.74
C LEU A 79 4.90 4.59 7.34
N ARG A 80 5.90 4.35 8.21
CA ARG A 80 7.30 4.69 7.92
C ARG A 80 7.84 3.94 6.69
N PRO A 81 7.84 2.59 6.64
CA PRO A 81 8.22 1.83 5.45
C PRO A 81 7.47 2.24 4.17
N VAL A 82 6.13 2.37 4.23
CA VAL A 82 5.31 2.66 3.04
C VAL A 82 5.62 4.04 2.48
N MET A 83 5.79 5.04 3.33
CA MET A 83 6.21 6.38 2.92
C MET A 83 7.61 6.38 2.32
N LEU A 84 8.56 5.64 2.90
CA LEU A 84 9.92 5.53 2.36
C LEU A 84 9.94 4.92 0.95
N THR A 85 9.18 3.84 0.72
CA THR A 85 9.04 3.24 -0.61
C THR A 85 8.42 4.23 -1.58
N ALA A 86 7.33 4.89 -1.20
CA ALA A 86 6.67 5.89 -2.05
C ALA A 86 7.60 7.04 -2.41
N MET A 87 8.28 7.63 -1.43
CA MET A 87 9.24 8.72 -1.66
C MET A 87 10.38 8.28 -2.57
N THR A 88 10.92 7.09 -2.37
CA THR A 88 12.01 6.55 -3.19
C THR A 88 11.57 6.34 -4.64
N THR A 89 10.40 5.72 -4.85
CA THR A 89 9.84 5.50 -6.19
C THR A 89 9.51 6.82 -6.87
N ILE A 90 8.85 7.75 -6.18
CA ILE A 90 8.52 9.06 -6.72
C ILE A 90 9.81 9.77 -7.15
N THR A 91 10.78 9.90 -6.24
CA THR A 91 12.06 10.58 -6.53
C THR A 91 12.79 9.97 -7.73
N GLY A 92 12.82 8.63 -7.83
CA GLY A 92 13.44 7.94 -8.96
C GLY A 92 12.72 8.15 -10.30
N LEU A 93 11.40 8.40 -10.27
CA LEU A 93 10.58 8.59 -11.46
C LEU A 93 10.36 10.07 -11.83
N ILE A 94 10.61 11.03 -10.94
CA ILE A 94 10.48 12.48 -11.21
C ILE A 94 11.18 12.90 -12.52
N PRO A 95 12.47 12.59 -12.76
CA PRO A 95 13.14 13.08 -13.99
C PRO A 95 12.46 12.55 -15.26
N MET A 96 11.96 11.32 -15.23
CA MET A 96 11.21 10.72 -16.34
C MET A 96 9.82 11.35 -16.51
N ALA A 97 9.13 11.66 -15.40
CA ALA A 97 7.80 12.27 -15.42
C ALA A 97 7.82 13.73 -15.93
N VAL A 98 8.87 14.50 -15.61
CA VAL A 98 9.03 15.88 -16.12
C VAL A 98 9.53 15.88 -17.57
N GLY A 99 9.96 14.73 -18.09
CA GLY A 99 10.51 14.61 -19.44
C GLY A 99 11.88 15.28 -19.61
N ILE A 100 12.59 15.49 -18.49
CA ILE A 100 13.96 15.97 -18.47
C ILE A 100 14.86 14.76 -18.68
N SER A 101 15.25 14.53 -19.93
CA SER A 101 16.28 13.54 -20.26
C SER A 101 17.66 14.18 -20.10
N PHE A 102 18.38 13.83 -19.03
CA PHE A 102 19.78 14.17 -18.87
C PHE A 102 20.62 13.25 -19.77
N ASN A 103 21.13 13.78 -20.88
CA ASN A 103 21.94 12.98 -21.79
C ASN A 103 23.38 12.91 -21.23
N VAL A 104 23.70 11.82 -20.53
CA VAL A 104 25.03 11.57 -19.92
C VAL A 104 26.18 11.56 -20.93
N HIS A 105 25.91 11.33 -22.22
CA HIS A 105 26.91 11.31 -23.29
C HIS A 105 27.16 12.71 -23.89
N THR A 106 26.24 13.66 -23.69
CA THR A 106 26.33 15.01 -24.29
C THR A 106 26.28 16.13 -23.23
N PHE A 107 26.21 15.79 -21.93
CA PHE A 107 26.11 16.74 -20.81
C PHE A 107 25.10 17.89 -21.06
N THR A 108 24.01 17.58 -21.77
CA THR A 108 22.99 18.56 -22.19
C THR A 108 21.61 18.13 -21.72
N TRP A 109 20.81 19.13 -21.35
CA TRP A 109 19.41 18.99 -20.96
C TRP A 109 18.57 18.86 -22.24
N ALA A 110 18.28 17.64 -22.66
CA ALA A 110 17.40 17.41 -23.81
C ALA A 110 15.95 17.51 -23.34
N THR A 111 15.27 18.57 -23.77
CA THR A 111 13.82 18.75 -23.58
C THR A 111 13.10 18.15 -24.79
N ARG A 112 12.47 16.98 -24.60
CA ARG A 112 11.60 16.24 -25.55
C ARG A 112 12.29 15.51 -26.73
N SER A 113 12.55 14.22 -26.52
CA SER A 113 12.57 13.22 -27.61
C SER A 113 11.23 12.48 -27.65
N GLU A 114 10.82 11.96 -28.81
CA GLU A 114 9.57 11.17 -28.95
C GLU A 114 9.53 10.02 -27.95
N SER A 115 10.65 9.30 -27.78
CA SER A 115 10.85 8.24 -26.80
C SER A 115 10.55 8.67 -25.36
N THR A 116 10.97 9.88 -24.95
CA THR A 116 10.73 10.42 -23.60
C THR A 116 9.24 10.59 -23.30
N GLN A 117 8.41 10.83 -24.32
CA GLN A 117 6.97 11.00 -24.15
C GLN A 117 6.26 9.69 -23.75
N TRP A 118 6.75 8.53 -24.21
CA TRP A 118 6.22 7.22 -23.85
C TRP A 118 6.49 6.86 -22.38
N TRP A 119 7.73 7.08 -21.93
CA TRP A 119 8.13 6.84 -20.54
C TRP A 119 7.45 7.81 -19.56
N ARG A 120 7.17 9.04 -20.01
CA ARG A 120 6.45 10.04 -19.22
C ARG A 120 5.08 9.54 -18.77
N ASN A 121 4.28 8.96 -19.67
CA ASN A 121 2.95 8.47 -19.32
C ASN A 121 3.03 7.35 -18.27
N MET A 122 3.99 6.42 -18.41
CA MET A 122 4.21 5.36 -17.43
C MET A 122 4.63 5.93 -16.07
N ALA A 123 5.57 6.88 -16.04
CA ALA A 123 6.08 7.48 -14.81
C ALA A 123 4.99 8.24 -14.04
N VAL A 124 4.17 9.04 -14.73
CA VAL A 124 3.06 9.80 -14.11
C VAL A 124 2.03 8.85 -13.48
N VAL A 125 1.67 7.77 -14.17
CA VAL A 125 0.75 6.74 -13.67
C VAL A 125 1.25 6.14 -12.37
N VAL A 126 2.52 5.77 -12.30
CA VAL A 126 3.10 5.17 -11.10
C VAL A 126 3.22 6.20 -9.98
N ILE A 127 3.67 7.43 -10.25
CA ILE A 127 3.82 8.48 -9.24
C ILE A 127 2.48 8.83 -8.61
N PHE A 128 1.49 9.22 -9.41
CA PHE A 128 0.19 9.63 -8.91
C PHE A 128 -0.61 8.46 -8.35
N GLY A 129 -0.56 7.32 -9.04
CA GLY A 129 -1.19 6.10 -8.58
C GLY A 129 -0.64 5.65 -7.23
N LEU A 130 0.68 5.70 -7.04
CA LEU A 130 1.31 5.31 -5.77
C LEU A 130 1.04 6.35 -4.68
N ALA A 131 1.18 7.64 -4.95
CA ALA A 131 0.90 8.70 -3.98
C ALA A 131 -0.55 8.65 -3.48
N PHE A 132 -1.49 8.45 -4.39
CA PHE A 132 -2.90 8.30 -4.02
C PHE A 132 -3.14 6.96 -3.30
N ALA A 133 -2.61 5.86 -3.83
CA ALA A 133 -2.79 4.53 -3.25
C ALA A 133 -2.16 4.41 -1.86
N THR A 134 -1.03 5.05 -1.57
CA THR A 134 -0.44 5.00 -0.22
C THR A 134 -1.30 5.73 0.80
N LEU A 135 -1.81 6.91 0.47
CA LEU A 135 -2.77 7.63 1.31
C LEU A 135 -4.03 6.79 1.55
N LEU A 136 -4.60 6.21 0.49
CA LEU A 136 -5.79 5.39 0.62
C LEU A 136 -5.50 4.09 1.37
N THR A 137 -4.43 3.37 1.08
CA THR A 137 -4.09 2.10 1.75
C THR A 137 -3.95 2.29 3.26
N LEU A 138 -3.35 3.41 3.67
CA LEU A 138 -3.15 3.68 5.10
C LEU A 138 -4.44 3.93 5.87
N VAL A 139 -5.47 4.47 5.21
CA VAL A 139 -6.78 4.72 5.82
C VAL A 139 -7.73 3.54 5.62
N VAL A 140 -7.79 3.03 4.39
CA VAL A 140 -8.74 2.04 3.90
C VAL A 140 -8.42 0.64 4.43
N VAL A 141 -7.14 0.24 4.51
CA VAL A 141 -6.80 -1.10 5.02
C VAL A 141 -7.18 -1.27 6.50
N PRO A 142 -6.79 -0.37 7.43
CA PRO A 142 -7.22 -0.53 8.82
C PRO A 142 -8.74 -0.37 8.97
N SER A 143 -9.39 0.55 8.23
CA SER A 143 -10.85 0.73 8.31
C SER A 143 -11.62 -0.49 7.79
N LEU A 144 -11.25 -1.04 6.64
CA LEU A 144 -11.87 -2.24 6.07
C LEU A 144 -11.63 -3.45 6.97
N TYR A 145 -10.43 -3.58 7.54
CA TYR A 145 -10.12 -4.68 8.42
C TYR A 145 -10.96 -4.63 9.71
N VAL A 146 -11.10 -3.46 10.33
CA VAL A 146 -11.99 -3.24 11.48
C VAL A 146 -13.44 -3.53 11.11
N MET A 147 -13.92 -3.01 9.99
CA MET A 147 -15.30 -3.19 9.54
C MET A 147 -15.61 -4.67 9.27
N LEU A 148 -14.78 -5.37 8.51
CA LEU A 148 -14.98 -6.78 8.15
C LEU A 148 -14.87 -7.69 9.38
N SER A 149 -13.99 -7.36 10.32
CA SER A 149 -13.85 -8.16 11.53
C SER A 149 -15.01 -7.94 12.51
N ARG A 150 -15.50 -6.70 12.65
CA ARG A 150 -16.75 -6.42 13.38
C ARG A 150 -17.95 -7.09 12.72
N LEU A 151 -18.01 -7.10 11.39
CA LEU A 151 -19.05 -7.81 10.64
C LEU A 151 -18.97 -9.32 10.88
N ARG A 152 -17.77 -9.90 10.91
CA ARG A 152 -17.56 -11.33 11.23
C ARG A 152 -17.98 -11.67 12.67
N LEU A 153 -17.71 -10.77 13.62
CA LEU A 153 -18.15 -10.91 15.01
C LEU A 153 -19.69 -10.83 15.13
N ARG A 154 -20.33 -9.91 14.39
CA ARG A 154 -21.80 -9.80 14.33
C ARG A 154 -22.47 -10.96 13.58
N LEU A 155 -21.78 -11.58 12.63
CA LEU A 155 -22.26 -12.74 11.87
C LEU A 155 -22.04 -14.09 12.59
N GLY A 156 -21.63 -14.09 13.86
CA GLY A 156 -21.77 -15.28 14.73
C GLY A 156 -20.73 -16.38 14.56
N PHE A 157 -19.52 -16.10 14.07
CA PHE A 157 -18.43 -17.08 14.10
C PHE A 157 -17.60 -16.94 15.38
N HIS A 158 -18.15 -17.48 16.47
CA HIS A 158 -17.43 -17.74 17.71
C HIS A 158 -16.46 -18.91 17.50
N ARG A 159 -15.16 -18.63 17.45
CA ARG A 159 -14.11 -19.53 17.95
C ARG A 159 -13.22 -18.61 18.79
N VAL A 160 -13.52 -18.52 20.08
CA VAL A 160 -12.79 -19.21 21.14
C VAL A 160 -11.30 -19.00 20.94
N ASP A 161 -10.80 -17.87 21.46
CA ASP A 161 -9.43 -17.70 21.93
C ASP A 161 -9.50 -16.76 23.13
N ALA A 162 -10.18 -17.24 24.18
CA ALA A 162 -10.22 -16.63 25.50
C ALA A 162 -9.73 -17.67 26.51
N GLU A 163 -8.44 -17.99 26.45
CA GLU A 163 -7.62 -18.60 27.51
C GLU A 163 -6.16 -18.40 27.07
N HIS A 164 -5.38 -17.51 27.70
CA HIS A 164 -4.73 -17.78 28.98
C HIS A 164 -4.29 -16.48 29.67
N PRO A 165 -4.89 -16.09 30.80
CA PRO A 165 -4.20 -15.36 31.83
C PRO A 165 -3.47 -16.36 32.72
N ARG A 166 -2.21 -16.70 32.41
CA ARG A 166 -1.33 -17.27 33.45
C ARG A 166 -0.74 -16.13 34.25
N GLY A 167 -1.49 -15.78 35.29
CA GLY A 167 -0.98 -14.99 36.40
C GLY A 167 0.17 -15.70 37.10
N ASN A 168 1.12 -14.87 37.50
CA ASN A 168 1.91 -14.90 38.72
C ASN A 168 2.85 -16.11 39.00
N PRO A 169 4.19 -15.91 39.00
CA PRO A 169 5.15 -16.90 39.49
C PRO A 169 5.26 -17.01 41.03
N ASP A 170 4.47 -16.29 41.83
CA ASP A 170 4.67 -16.25 43.29
C ASP A 170 3.88 -17.31 44.10
N THR A 171 4.03 -18.59 43.77
CA THR A 171 3.55 -19.66 44.67
C THR A 171 4.49 -20.85 44.70
N VAL A 172 5.71 -20.62 45.18
CA VAL A 172 6.47 -21.65 45.90
C VAL A 172 7.12 -20.99 47.12
N ALA A 173 6.40 -21.02 48.24
CA ALA A 173 6.94 -20.74 49.57
C ALA A 173 7.70 -21.99 50.09
N PRO A 174 8.59 -21.82 51.07
CA PRO A 174 9.68 -22.74 51.40
C PRO A 174 9.23 -23.89 52.29
N LEU A 175 9.74 -25.10 52.05
CA LEU A 175 10.09 -26.12 53.05
C LEU A 175 11.13 -27.06 52.44
#